data_AF-A0A1B8NZ69-F1
#
_entry.id   AF-A0A1B8NZ69-F1
#
_cell.length_a   1.000
_cell.length_b   1.000
_cell.length_c   1.000
_cell.angle_alpha   90.00
_cell.angle_beta   90.00
_cell.angle_gamma   90.00
#
_symmetry.space_group_name_H-M   'P 1'
#
loop_
_entity.id
_entity.type
_entity.pdbx_description
1 polymer ?
#
loop_
_entity_poly.entity_id
_entity_poly.type
_entity_poly.pdbx_seq_one_letter_code
_entity_poly.pdbx_strand_id
1 'polypeptide(L)'
;MLRASLPLLAVILIGLWLWRQPPAGRHIGVAHVIERLTYHQGRFPMRNWFTQWWVGLISVLGGLSAGREGPAIHLGAAASSGLGQRLSLPHNSLRVLVACGTAAGISASFNTPIAGVIFAMEVVMMEYTITGFMPVILASTIGALVARVVYGANAPSS
;
A
#
# COMPACT_ATOMS: atom_id res chain seq x y z
N MET A 1 4.12 -23.18 -24.78
CA MET A 1 5.19 -23.40 -23.78
C MET A 1 5.67 -22.09 -23.13
N LEU A 2 5.98 -21.02 -23.89
CA LEU A 2 6.50 -19.74 -23.35
C LEU A 2 5.59 -19.02 -22.31
N ARG A 3 4.27 -19.19 -22.40
CA ARG A 3 3.31 -18.56 -21.46
C ARG A 3 3.29 -19.24 -20.08
N ALA A 4 3.60 -20.52 -20.01
CA ALA A 4 3.62 -21.27 -18.74
C ALA A 4 4.92 -21.03 -17.94
N SER A 5 6.03 -20.67 -18.62
CA SER A 5 7.30 -20.41 -17.96
C SER A 5 7.37 -19.05 -17.24
N LEU A 6 6.58 -18.06 -17.68
CA LEU A 6 6.52 -16.72 -17.08
C LEU A 6 6.12 -16.73 -15.58
N PRO A 7 5.00 -17.37 -15.17
CA PRO A 7 4.62 -17.42 -13.75
C PRO A 7 5.62 -18.23 -12.92
N LEU A 8 6.18 -19.31 -13.47
CA LEU A 8 7.23 -20.11 -12.80
C LEU A 8 8.47 -19.26 -12.51
N LEU A 9 8.97 -18.53 -13.50
CA LEU A 9 10.12 -17.66 -13.35
C LEU A 9 9.85 -16.52 -12.35
N ALA A 10 8.65 -15.93 -12.39
CA ALA A 10 8.24 -14.91 -11.44
C ALA A 10 8.23 -15.43 -9.99
N VAL A 11 7.67 -16.61 -9.75
CA VAL A 11 7.67 -17.25 -8.42
C VAL A 11 9.10 -17.55 -7.96
N ILE A 12 9.97 -18.05 -8.84
CA ILE A 12 11.38 -18.31 -8.49
C ILE A 12 12.10 -17.01 -8.11
N LEU A 13 11.91 -15.92 -8.88
CA LEU A 13 12.53 -14.63 -8.59
C LEU A 13 12.03 -14.04 -7.26
N ILE A 14 10.71 -14.07 -7.03
CA ILE A 14 10.10 -13.61 -5.77
C ILE A 14 10.62 -14.46 -4.60
N GLY A 15 10.63 -15.79 -4.74
CA GLY A 15 11.12 -16.71 -3.73
C GLY A 15 12.59 -16.48 -3.39
N LEU A 16 13.46 -16.34 -4.40
CA LEU A 16 14.88 -16.08 -4.22
C LEU A 16 15.13 -14.72 -3.54
N TRP A 17 14.37 -13.70 -3.91
CA TRP A 17 14.44 -12.38 -3.29
C TRP A 17 14.02 -12.44 -1.81
N LEU A 18 12.87 -13.02 -1.50
CA LEU A 18 12.37 -13.14 -0.14
C LEU A 18 13.25 -14.01 0.75
N TRP A 19 13.86 -15.07 0.19
CA TRP A 19 14.79 -15.92 0.92
C TRP A 19 16.02 -15.14 1.40
N ARG A 20 16.52 -14.20 0.59
CA ARG A 20 17.63 -13.31 0.96
C ARG A 20 17.27 -12.22 1.96
N GLN A 21 15.98 -11.91 2.15
CA GLN A 21 15.57 -10.89 3.12
C GLN A 21 15.56 -11.45 4.56
N PRO A 22 15.98 -10.67 5.56
CA PRO A 22 15.83 -11.04 6.97
C PRO A 22 14.33 -11.10 7.34
N PRO A 23 13.96 -11.79 8.45
CA PRO A 23 12.56 -11.97 8.85
C PRO A 23 11.78 -10.65 8.90
N ALA A 24 12.38 -9.62 9.50
CA ALA A 24 11.79 -8.28 9.58
C ALA A 24 11.46 -7.66 8.22
N GLY A 25 12.18 -8.01 7.15
CA GLY A 25 12.00 -7.49 5.78
C GLY A 25 11.01 -8.28 4.91
N ARG A 26 10.48 -9.40 5.41
CA ARG A 26 9.54 -10.28 4.69
C ARG A 26 8.07 -9.93 4.93
N HIS A 27 7.75 -9.25 6.03
CA HIS A 27 6.38 -8.87 6.35
C HIS A 27 5.88 -7.79 5.40
N ILE A 28 4.86 -8.10 4.63
CA ILE A 28 4.29 -7.21 3.61
C ILE A 28 2.75 -7.34 3.59
N GLY A 29 2.08 -6.52 2.78
CA GLY A 29 0.61 -6.52 2.65
C GLY A 29 -0.14 -5.86 3.80
N VAL A 30 -1.47 -6.03 3.79
CA VAL A 30 -2.41 -5.33 4.69
C VAL A 30 -2.18 -5.71 6.15
N ALA A 31 -1.98 -7.00 6.45
CA ALA A 31 -1.75 -7.47 7.81
C ALA A 31 -0.54 -6.78 8.45
N HIS A 32 0.55 -6.59 7.69
CA HIS A 32 1.71 -5.85 8.18
C HIS A 32 1.39 -4.36 8.40
N VAL A 33 0.55 -3.76 7.56
CA VAL A 33 0.13 -2.36 7.77
C VAL A 33 -0.62 -2.18 9.09
N ILE A 34 -1.57 -3.07 9.36
CA ILE A 34 -2.35 -3.08 10.62
C ILE A 34 -1.39 -3.29 11.80
N GLU A 35 -0.54 -4.31 11.74
CA GLU A 35 0.47 -4.60 12.77
C GLU A 35 1.34 -3.37 13.10
N ARG A 36 1.83 -2.65 12.08
CA ARG A 36 2.67 -1.47 12.28
C ARG A 36 1.89 -0.29 12.84
N LEU A 37 0.63 -0.13 12.49
CA LEU A 37 -0.22 0.91 13.08
C LEU A 37 -0.55 0.63 14.56
N THR A 38 -0.86 -0.62 14.90
CA THR A 38 -1.22 -1.02 16.26
C THR A 38 -0.01 -1.04 17.19
N TYR A 39 1.10 -1.65 16.77
CA TYR A 39 2.23 -1.91 17.67
C TYR A 39 3.42 -0.98 17.46
N HIS A 40 3.53 -0.30 16.32
CA HIS A 40 4.69 0.51 15.95
C HIS A 40 4.34 1.95 15.55
N GLN A 41 3.15 2.43 15.94
CA GLN A 41 2.70 3.81 15.75
C GLN A 41 2.71 4.26 14.27
N GLY A 42 2.57 3.32 13.33
CA GLY A 42 2.59 3.60 11.90
C GLY A 42 3.98 3.88 11.33
N ARG A 43 5.07 3.58 12.05
CA ARG A 43 6.44 3.69 11.48
C ARG A 43 6.71 2.48 10.58
N PHE A 44 7.16 2.67 9.35
CA PHE A 44 7.53 1.55 8.47
C PHE A 44 9.04 1.51 8.21
N PRO A 45 9.65 0.31 8.24
CA PRO A 45 11.03 0.13 7.82
C PRO A 45 11.14 0.24 6.28
N MET A 46 12.19 0.91 5.81
CA MET A 46 12.43 1.14 4.38
C MET A 46 12.56 -0.17 3.57
N ARG A 47 13.10 -1.24 4.18
CA ARG A 47 13.27 -2.53 3.51
C ARG A 47 11.96 -3.14 3.05
N ASN A 48 10.92 -3.14 3.89
CA ASN A 48 9.63 -3.76 3.57
C ASN A 48 8.91 -3.00 2.46
N TRP A 49 9.09 -1.68 2.40
CA TRP A 49 8.60 -0.87 1.31
C TRP A 49 9.19 -1.33 -0.04
N PHE A 50 10.52 -1.45 -0.12
CA PHE A 50 11.18 -1.96 -1.32
C PHE A 50 10.82 -3.41 -1.62
N THR A 51 10.73 -4.28 -0.61
CA THR A 51 10.32 -5.68 -0.80
C THR A 51 8.92 -5.76 -1.41
N GLN A 52 7.95 -5.02 -0.89
CA GLN A 52 6.58 -5.01 -1.41
C GLN A 52 6.52 -4.52 -2.86
N TRP A 53 7.29 -3.48 -3.19
CA TRP A 53 7.37 -2.94 -4.54
C TRP A 53 7.93 -3.98 -5.51
N TRP A 54 9.04 -4.63 -5.15
CA TRP A 54 9.66 -5.68 -5.95
C TRP A 54 8.73 -6.88 -6.16
N VAL A 55 8.08 -7.36 -5.11
CA VAL A 55 7.13 -8.49 -5.19
C VAL A 55 5.95 -8.14 -6.07
N GLY A 56 5.37 -6.94 -5.92
CA GLY A 56 4.26 -6.48 -6.73
C GLY A 56 4.63 -6.36 -8.21
N LEU A 57 5.78 -5.75 -8.50
CA LEU A 57 6.28 -5.60 -9.87
C LEU A 57 6.47 -6.95 -10.56
N ILE A 58 7.17 -7.88 -9.92
CA ILE A 58 7.43 -9.21 -10.50
C ILE A 58 6.13 -10.01 -10.64
N SER A 59 5.20 -9.89 -9.70
CA SER A 59 3.90 -10.58 -9.77
C SER A 59 3.09 -10.11 -10.99
N VAL A 60 3.03 -8.80 -11.22
CA VAL A 60 2.31 -8.23 -12.38
C VAL A 60 3.00 -8.60 -13.69
N LEU A 61 4.32 -8.46 -13.78
CA LEU A 61 5.09 -8.82 -14.99
C LEU A 61 5.04 -10.32 -15.29
N GLY A 62 4.99 -11.15 -14.24
CA GLY A 62 4.89 -12.61 -14.34
C GLY A 62 3.51 -13.14 -14.69
N GLY A 63 2.49 -12.27 -14.73
CA GLY A 63 1.09 -12.68 -14.92
C GLY A 63 0.55 -13.53 -13.77
N LEU A 64 1.08 -13.33 -12.55
CA LEU A 64 0.60 -14.03 -11.37
C LEU A 64 -0.79 -13.50 -10.99
N SER A 65 -1.72 -14.40 -10.65
CA SER A 65 -3.04 -14.03 -10.15
C SER A 65 -2.94 -13.55 -8.69
N ALA A 66 -2.36 -12.35 -8.51
CA ALA A 66 -2.24 -11.68 -7.23
C ALA A 66 -3.00 -10.36 -7.31
N GLY A 67 -3.88 -10.12 -6.34
CA GLY A 67 -4.61 -8.85 -6.24
C GLY A 67 -3.66 -7.66 -6.01
N ARG A 68 -3.98 -6.52 -6.60
CA ARG A 68 -3.25 -5.25 -6.42
C ARG A 68 -3.57 -4.52 -5.11
N GLU A 69 -4.56 -4.99 -4.37
CA GLU A 69 -5.06 -4.40 -3.11
C GLU A 69 -3.95 -4.32 -2.06
N GLY A 70 -3.38 -5.46 -1.68
CA GLY A 70 -2.33 -5.54 -0.65
C GLY A 70 -1.10 -4.69 -0.95
N PRO A 71 -0.53 -4.78 -2.18
CA PRO A 71 0.57 -3.91 -2.58
C PRO A 71 0.22 -2.42 -2.54
N ALA A 72 -0.93 -2.01 -3.08
CA ALA A 72 -1.33 -0.60 -3.08
C ALA A 72 -1.45 -0.02 -1.66
N ILE A 73 -2.07 -0.78 -0.76
CA ILE A 73 -2.23 -0.43 0.65
C ILE A 73 -0.88 -0.25 1.33
N HIS A 74 -0.01 -1.26 1.23
CA HIS A 74 1.28 -1.23 1.92
C HIS A 74 2.23 -0.17 1.33
N LEU A 75 2.28 -0.01 0.01
CA LEU A 75 3.12 1.02 -0.61
C LEU A 75 2.65 2.43 -0.21
N GLY A 76 1.33 2.67 -0.18
CA GLY A 76 0.75 3.94 0.27
C GLY A 76 1.06 4.24 1.75
N ALA A 77 0.88 3.24 2.62
CA ALA A 77 1.21 3.32 4.04
C ALA A 77 2.70 3.58 4.28
N ALA A 78 3.58 2.86 3.59
CA ALA A 78 5.02 2.99 3.76
C ALA A 78 5.55 4.34 3.24
N ALA A 79 5.07 4.82 2.09
CA ALA A 79 5.46 6.10 1.52
C ALA A 79 5.06 7.28 2.43
N SER A 80 3.81 7.27 2.91
CA SER A 80 3.30 8.28 3.83
C SER A 80 3.96 8.22 5.21
N SER A 81 4.25 7.02 5.71
CA SER A 81 5.06 6.83 6.92
C SER A 81 6.47 7.40 6.78
N GLY A 82 7.15 7.12 5.65
CA GLY A 82 8.48 7.67 5.36
C GLY A 82 8.48 9.19 5.32
N LEU A 83 7.45 9.78 4.69
CA LEU A 83 7.25 11.23 4.69
C LEU A 83 7.03 11.78 6.11
N GLY A 84 6.15 11.18 6.89
CA GLY A 84 5.87 11.62 8.25
C GLY A 84 7.07 11.49 9.20
N GLN A 85 7.87 10.43 9.03
CA GLN A 85 9.14 10.27 9.76
C GLN A 85 10.17 11.33 9.35
N ARG A 86 10.27 11.65 8.05
CA ARG A 86 11.15 12.73 7.56
C ARG A 86 10.74 14.10 8.11
N LEU A 87 9.43 14.33 8.25
CA LEU A 87 8.86 15.54 8.86
C LEU A 87 8.87 15.50 10.39
N SER A 88 9.38 14.42 11.01
CA SER A 88 9.41 14.22 12.46
C SER A 88 8.04 14.40 13.13
N LEU A 89 6.98 13.91 12.48
CA LEU A 89 5.62 14.02 13.00
C LEU A 89 5.43 13.20 14.29
N PRO A 90 4.60 13.67 15.23
CA PRO A 90 4.21 12.89 16.40
C PRO A 90 3.39 11.67 15.99
N HIS A 91 3.36 10.66 16.86
CA HIS A 91 2.77 9.35 16.59
C HIS A 91 1.29 9.41 16.15
N ASN A 92 0.49 10.27 16.77
CA ASN A 92 -0.92 10.49 16.39
C ASN A 92 -1.05 10.99 14.95
N SER A 93 -0.28 12.02 14.57
CA SER A 93 -0.28 12.56 13.21
C SER A 93 0.31 11.58 12.20
N LEU A 94 1.32 10.79 12.58
CA LEU A 94 1.90 9.76 11.72
C LEU A 94 0.87 8.65 11.40
N ARG A 95 0.11 8.18 12.40
CA ARG A 95 -0.96 7.19 12.20
C ARG A 95 -2.02 7.70 11.20
N VAL A 96 -2.47 8.94 11.37
CA VAL A 96 -3.42 9.57 10.43
C VAL A 96 -2.82 9.71 9.03
N LEU A 97 -1.55 10.11 8.92
CA LEU A 97 -0.87 10.24 7.63
C LEU A 97 -0.73 8.88 6.91
N VAL A 98 -0.47 7.81 7.65
CA VAL A 98 -0.44 6.44 7.13
C VAL A 98 -1.82 6.00 6.63
N ALA A 99 -2.88 6.32 7.36
CA ALA A 99 -4.25 6.07 6.91
C ALA A 99 -4.57 6.85 5.62
N CYS A 100 -4.14 8.11 5.53
CA CYS A 100 -4.28 8.94 4.33
C CYS A 100 -3.56 8.30 3.12
N GLY A 101 -2.31 7.86 3.30
CA GLY A 101 -1.55 7.20 2.24
C GLY A 101 -2.17 5.86 1.81
N THR A 102 -2.72 5.11 2.77
CA THR A 102 -3.44 3.86 2.51
C THR A 102 -4.70 4.12 1.68
N ALA A 103 -5.54 5.06 2.10
CA ALA A 103 -6.75 5.43 1.38
C ALA A 103 -6.45 5.96 -0.03
N ALA A 104 -5.43 6.82 -0.16
CA ALA A 104 -4.95 7.31 -1.45
C ALA A 104 -4.48 6.19 -2.37
N GLY A 105 -3.72 5.21 -1.85
CA GLY A 105 -3.22 4.07 -2.63
C GLY A 105 -4.33 3.16 -3.14
N ILE A 106 -5.33 2.87 -2.29
CA ILE A 106 -6.52 2.10 -2.68
C ILE A 106 -7.28 2.86 -3.76
N SER A 107 -7.61 4.12 -3.52
CA SER A 107 -8.42 4.91 -4.44
C SER A 107 -7.72 5.19 -5.77
N ALA A 108 -6.39 5.36 -5.75
CA ALA A 108 -5.59 5.45 -6.97
C ALA A 108 -5.59 4.14 -7.77
N SER A 109 -5.64 2.99 -7.09
CA SER A 109 -5.69 1.69 -7.74
C SER A 109 -7.09 1.40 -8.30
N PHE A 110 -8.12 1.49 -7.46
CA PHE A 110 -9.46 1.01 -7.80
C PHE A 110 -10.39 2.10 -8.34
N ASN A 111 -9.95 3.35 -8.40
CA ASN A 111 -10.76 4.49 -8.79
C ASN A 111 -12.02 4.69 -7.90
N THR A 112 -11.93 4.25 -6.65
CA THR A 112 -13.03 4.27 -5.67
C THR A 112 -12.62 5.05 -4.40
N PRO A 113 -12.82 6.39 -4.38
CA PRO A 113 -12.51 7.22 -3.22
C PRO A 113 -13.23 6.76 -1.95
N ILE A 114 -14.56 6.61 -2.04
CA ILE A 114 -15.40 6.27 -0.88
C ILE A 114 -14.96 4.92 -0.26
N ALA A 115 -14.70 3.91 -1.09
CA ALA A 115 -14.23 2.61 -0.62
C ALA A 115 -12.84 2.71 0.05
N GLY A 116 -11.93 3.51 -0.49
CA GLY A 116 -10.61 3.73 0.09
C GLY A 116 -10.68 4.41 1.47
N VAL A 117 -11.58 5.38 1.64
CA VAL A 117 -11.83 6.02 2.94
C VAL A 117 -12.37 5.01 3.94
N ILE A 118 -13.45 4.30 3.59
CA ILE A 118 -14.09 3.32 4.49
C ILE A 118 -13.07 2.27 4.92
N PHE A 119 -12.33 1.70 3.96
CA PHE A 119 -11.30 0.71 4.27
C PHE A 119 -10.22 1.25 5.20
N ALA A 120 -9.72 2.46 4.97
CA ALA A 120 -8.69 3.04 5.83
C ALA A 120 -9.21 3.30 7.27
N MET A 121 -10.47 3.67 7.42
CA MET A 121 -11.06 3.91 8.73
C MET A 121 -11.40 2.61 9.47
N GLU A 122 -12.06 1.67 8.79
CA GLU A 122 -12.58 0.44 9.38
C GLU A 122 -11.52 -0.66 9.56
N VAL A 123 -10.67 -0.86 8.56
CA VAL A 123 -9.73 -1.99 8.54
C VAL A 123 -8.35 -1.58 9.08
N VAL A 124 -7.92 -0.35 8.78
CA VAL A 124 -6.53 0.07 8.99
C VAL A 124 -6.36 0.85 10.30
N MET A 125 -7.17 1.88 10.56
CA MET A 125 -7.10 2.63 11.82
C MET A 125 -7.90 2.00 12.96
N MET A 126 -9.07 1.42 12.69
CA MET A 126 -10.01 0.92 13.70
C MET A 126 -10.40 1.96 14.79
N GLU A 127 -10.17 3.25 14.52
CA GLU A 127 -10.44 4.37 15.43
C GLU A 127 -11.06 5.53 14.64
N TYR A 128 -12.20 6.04 15.11
CA TYR A 128 -12.88 7.18 14.49
C TYR A 128 -12.56 8.46 15.26
N THR A 129 -11.71 9.31 14.68
CA THR A 129 -11.53 10.69 15.14
C THR A 129 -11.92 11.64 14.02
N ILE A 130 -12.67 12.69 14.35
CA ILE A 130 -13.08 13.72 13.37
C ILE A 130 -11.84 14.35 12.72
N THR A 131 -10.78 14.53 13.50
CA THR A 131 -9.48 15.06 13.05
C THR A 131 -8.75 14.15 12.06
N GLY A 132 -8.96 12.83 12.12
CA GLY A 132 -8.40 11.87 11.17
C GLY A 132 -9.27 11.66 9.93
N PHE A 133 -10.58 11.87 10.03
CA PHE A 133 -11.53 11.53 8.96
C PHE A 133 -11.42 12.45 7.74
N MET A 134 -11.43 13.76 7.95
CA MET A 134 -11.33 14.76 6.87
C MET A 134 -10.05 14.60 6.01
N PRO A 135 -8.83 14.50 6.58
CA PRO A 135 -7.63 14.36 5.76
C PRO A 135 -7.61 13.04 4.98
N VAL A 136 -8.18 11.96 5.51
CA VAL A 136 -8.29 10.67 4.81
C VAL A 136 -9.19 10.79 3.57
N ILE A 137 -10.33 11.49 3.68
CA ILE A 137 -11.22 11.76 2.53
C ILE A 137 -10.49 12.53 1.44
N LEU A 138 -9.81 13.62 1.83
CA LEU A 138 -9.05 14.46 0.90
C LEU A 138 -7.95 13.66 0.20
N ALA A 139 -7.13 12.93 0.96
CA ALA A 139 -6.05 12.12 0.42
C ALA A 139 -6.56 11.03 -0.54
N SER A 140 -7.64 10.34 -0.18
CA SER A 140 -8.30 9.33 -1.02
C SER A 140 -8.79 9.92 -2.35
N THR A 141 -9.46 11.08 -2.28
CA THR A 141 -9.99 11.77 -3.46
C THR A 141 -8.86 12.25 -4.37
N ILE A 142 -7.82 12.85 -3.80
CA ILE A 142 -6.63 13.27 -4.54
C ILE A 142 -5.92 12.07 -5.19
N GLY A 143 -5.79 10.95 -4.48
CA GLY A 143 -5.20 9.72 -5.02
C GLY A 143 -5.93 9.23 -6.28
N ALA A 144 -7.27 9.19 -6.24
CA ALA A 144 -8.07 8.85 -7.41
C ALA A 144 -7.94 9.88 -8.54
N LEU A 145 -7.96 11.18 -8.23
CA LEU A 145 -7.81 12.23 -9.22
C LEU A 145 -6.44 12.17 -9.92
N VAL A 146 -5.36 12.00 -9.16
CA VAL A 146 -4.01 11.87 -9.72
C VAL A 146 -3.94 10.65 -10.63
N ALA A 147 -4.49 9.50 -10.21
CA ALA A 147 -4.54 8.32 -11.06
C ALA A 147 -5.31 8.58 -12.37
N ARG A 148 -6.45 9.28 -12.32
CA ARG A 148 -7.22 9.66 -13.52
C ARG A 148 -6.46 10.62 -14.43
N VAL A 149 -5.73 11.58 -13.87
CA VAL A 149 -4.94 12.54 -14.64
C VAL A 149 -3.76 11.85 -15.34
N VAL A 150 -3.09 10.92 -14.67
CA VAL A 150 -1.90 10.23 -15.19
C VAL A 150 -2.27 9.12 -16.18
N TYR A 151 -3.31 8.32 -15.88
CA TYR A 151 -3.67 7.14 -16.68
C TYR A 151 -4.90 7.35 -17.58
N GLY A 152 -5.56 8.50 -17.48
CA GLY A 152 -6.79 8.82 -18.19
C GLY A 152 -8.06 8.36 -17.46
N ALA A 153 -9.17 9.04 -17.71
CA ALA A 153 -10.47 8.75 -17.10
C ALA A 153 -11.06 7.37 -17.49
N ASN A 154 -10.53 6.77 -18.57
CA ASN A 154 -10.99 5.50 -19.15
C ASN A 154 -10.02 4.34 -18.88
N ALA A 155 -9.05 4.50 -17.97
CA ALA A 155 -8.19 3.39 -17.58
C ALA A 155 -9.07 2.28 -17.00
N PRO A 156 -9.03 1.05 -17.57
CA PRO A 156 -9.95 0.00 -17.18
C PRO A 156 -9.78 -0.27 -15.68
N SER A 157 -10.90 -0.27 -14.96
CA SER A 157 -10.98 -0.78 -13.60
C SER A 157 -10.88 -2.31 -13.60
N SER A 158 -9.88 -2.86 -14.30
CA SER A 158 -9.75 -4.28 -14.70
C SER A 158 -11.01 -4.86 -15.34
#